data_AF-A0A8J5K922-F1
#
_entry.id   AF-A0A8J5K922-F1
#
_cell.length_a   1.000
_cell.length_b   1.000
_cell.length_c   1.000
_cell.angle_alpha   90.00
_cell.angle_beta   90.00
_cell.angle_gamma   90.00
#
_symmetry.space_group_name_H-M   'P 1'
#
loop_
_entity.id
_entity.type
_entity.pdbx_description
1 polymer ?
#
loop_
_entity_poly.entity_id
_entity_poly.type
_entity_poly.pdbx_seq_one_letter_code
_entity_poly.pdbx_strand_id
1 'polypeptide(L)'
;MASPGDNEHQSKNRKKKAAIGKEIGGRWPLIKPKKDLQINRLKGTNLFTIANFFSSIESKAYVEAAESFGFIHQGSQGPAKGEAFRDNDRMSVTDPLLAEIIWQSGLKRVFDDIKLQGKVAVGLNPNIRFYRYTVGQRFGRHIDESVDLGGGQTTQYTLLIYLTGKSSNKDKSLQSLAGGETVFYDQGRGIVAEVAPVEGMALLHIHGHKCMLHEARTVMKNTKYVLRSDVVFA
;
A
#
# COMPACT_ATOMS: atom_id res chain seq x y z
N MET A 1 50.16 -4.85 -15.73
CA MET A 1 49.31 -4.77 -16.93
C MET A 1 48.21 -5.81 -16.78
N ALA A 2 46.97 -5.38 -16.54
CA ALA A 2 45.83 -6.29 -16.42
C ALA A 2 45.22 -6.53 -17.81
N SER A 3 44.99 -7.80 -18.15
CA SER A 3 44.57 -8.26 -19.47
C SER A 3 43.20 -7.71 -19.89
N PRO A 4 42.94 -7.42 -21.19
CA PRO A 4 41.73 -6.71 -21.64
C PRO A 4 40.42 -7.52 -21.58
N GLY A 5 40.45 -8.77 -21.12
CA GLY A 5 39.34 -9.72 -21.25
C GLY A 5 38.24 -9.64 -20.19
N ASP A 6 38.54 -9.10 -18.99
CA ASP A 6 37.62 -9.23 -17.84
C ASP A 6 36.53 -8.15 -17.80
N ASN A 7 36.77 -6.99 -18.44
CA ASN A 7 35.83 -5.86 -18.44
C ASN A 7 34.63 -6.08 -19.38
N GLU A 8 34.80 -6.81 -20.48
CA GLU A 8 33.70 -7.07 -21.41
C GLU A 8 32.68 -8.06 -20.85
N HIS A 9 33.14 -9.08 -20.13
CA HIS A 9 32.25 -10.11 -19.59
C HIS A 9 31.38 -9.56 -18.44
N GLN A 10 31.95 -8.68 -17.58
CA GLN A 10 31.19 -7.99 -16.54
C GLN A 10 30.20 -6.95 -17.11
N SER A 11 30.60 -6.23 -18.17
CA SER A 11 29.74 -5.29 -18.90
C SER A 11 28.54 -5.98 -19.55
N LYS A 12 28.77 -7.12 -20.24
CA LYS A 12 27.72 -7.92 -20.88
C LYS A 12 26.76 -8.52 -19.85
N ASN A 13 27.24 -8.99 -18.70
CA ASN A 13 26.39 -9.50 -17.61
C ASN A 13 25.57 -8.41 -16.91
N ARG A 14 26.10 -7.19 -16.74
CA ARG A 14 25.32 -6.04 -16.22
C ARG A 14 24.25 -5.60 -17.21
N LYS A 15 24.55 -5.57 -18.50
CA LYS A 15 23.56 -5.26 -19.56
C LYS A 15 22.49 -6.34 -19.67
N LYS A 16 22.83 -7.62 -19.53
CA LYS A 16 21.85 -8.73 -19.50
C LYS A 16 20.95 -8.66 -18.25
N LYS A 17 21.49 -8.39 -17.06
CA LYS A 17 20.67 -8.19 -15.84
C LYS A 17 19.80 -6.93 -15.91
N ALA A 18 20.28 -5.85 -16.51
CA ALA A 18 19.49 -4.65 -16.74
C ALA A 18 18.39 -4.86 -17.79
N ALA A 19 18.65 -5.65 -18.84
CA ALA A 19 17.66 -6.02 -19.84
C ALA A 19 16.59 -6.96 -19.27
N ILE A 20 16.98 -7.97 -18.48
CA ILE A 20 16.04 -8.87 -17.78
C ILE A 20 15.20 -8.07 -16.75
N GLY A 21 15.79 -7.10 -16.05
CA GLY A 21 15.05 -6.18 -15.17
C GLY A 21 14.11 -5.22 -15.91
N LYS A 22 14.36 -4.96 -17.20
CA LYS A 22 13.52 -4.12 -18.06
C LYS A 22 12.40 -4.93 -18.72
N GLU A 23 12.64 -6.21 -19.03
CA GLU A 23 11.67 -7.13 -19.62
C GLU A 23 10.69 -7.73 -18.60
N ILE A 24 11.05 -7.81 -17.31
CA ILE A 24 10.16 -8.28 -16.23
C ILE A 24 9.43 -7.12 -15.52
N GLY A 25 9.69 -5.85 -15.86
CA GLY A 25 9.25 -4.72 -15.03
C GLY A 25 9.14 -3.37 -15.73
N GLY A 26 8.74 -3.33 -17.01
CA GLY A 26 8.81 -2.12 -17.83
C GLY A 26 7.93 -0.91 -17.42
N ARG A 27 7.06 -1.04 -16.40
CA ARG A 27 6.06 0.00 -16.04
C ARG A 27 6.22 0.59 -14.64
N TRP A 28 6.79 -0.15 -13.69
CA TRP A 28 6.81 0.24 -12.27
C TRP A 28 8.24 0.25 -11.71
N PRO A 29 8.55 1.11 -10.73
CA PRO A 29 9.84 1.10 -10.06
C PRO A 29 10.12 -0.24 -9.38
N LEU A 30 11.40 -0.64 -9.37
CA LEU A 30 11.84 -1.88 -8.73
C LEU A 30 11.63 -1.83 -7.21
N ILE A 31 11.07 -2.90 -6.66
CA ILE A 31 10.95 -3.12 -5.21
C ILE A 31 12.03 -4.09 -4.76
N LYS A 32 12.81 -3.72 -3.76
CA LYS A 32 13.84 -4.59 -3.19
C LYS A 32 13.23 -5.59 -2.18
N PRO A 33 13.74 -6.82 -2.06
CA PRO A 33 13.31 -7.73 -1.00
C PRO A 33 13.54 -7.14 0.40
N LYS A 34 12.55 -7.31 1.27
CA LYS A 34 12.48 -6.87 2.67
C LYS A 34 12.75 -8.07 3.57
N LYS A 35 13.85 -8.04 4.33
CA LYS A 35 14.28 -9.18 5.17
C LYS A 35 13.86 -9.04 6.63
N ASP A 36 13.87 -7.82 7.17
CA ASP A 36 13.70 -7.55 8.60
C ASP A 36 12.47 -6.68 8.85
N LEU A 37 11.30 -7.18 8.44
CA LEU A 37 10.04 -6.45 8.59
C LEU A 37 9.63 -6.36 10.06
N GLN A 38 9.49 -5.13 10.56
CA GLN A 38 9.07 -4.85 11.93
C GLN A 38 7.54 -4.73 11.96
N ILE A 39 6.88 -5.79 12.46
CA ILE A 39 5.42 -5.88 12.53
C ILE A 39 4.95 -5.40 13.90
N ASN A 40 4.11 -4.36 13.93
CA ASN A 40 3.46 -3.88 15.15
C ASN A 40 1.97 -4.19 15.09
N ARG A 41 1.53 -5.17 15.89
CA ARG A 41 0.12 -5.61 15.97
C ARG A 41 -0.60 -4.87 17.08
N LEU A 42 -1.74 -4.27 16.76
CA LEU A 42 -2.59 -3.64 17.78
C LEU A 42 -3.37 -4.73 18.54
N LYS A 43 -3.07 -4.89 19.82
CA LYS A 43 -3.68 -5.89 20.70
C LYS A 43 -5.22 -5.81 20.68
N GLY A 44 -5.87 -6.96 20.68
CA GLY A 44 -7.33 -7.05 20.67
C GLY A 44 -8.00 -6.71 19.33
N THR A 45 -7.22 -6.47 18.28
CA THR A 45 -7.74 -6.14 16.94
C THR A 45 -7.08 -7.01 15.86
N ASN A 46 -7.63 -6.96 14.65
CA ASN A 46 -7.00 -7.52 13.44
C ASN A 46 -6.29 -6.43 12.62
N LEU A 47 -5.70 -5.45 13.32
CA LEU A 47 -4.97 -4.35 12.72
C LEU A 47 -3.48 -4.47 13.05
N PHE A 48 -2.63 -4.27 12.05
CA PHE A 48 -1.20 -4.20 12.26
C PHE A 48 -0.51 -3.30 11.24
N THR A 49 0.66 -2.80 11.62
CA THR A 49 1.51 -1.96 10.77
C THR A 49 2.85 -2.63 10.54
N ILE A 50 3.49 -2.30 9.43
CA ILE A 50 4.83 -2.74 9.08
C ILE A 50 5.66 -1.48 8.78
N ALA A 51 6.61 -1.17 9.66
CA ALA A 51 7.46 0.00 9.48
C ALA A 51 8.47 -0.22 8.33
N ASN A 52 8.77 0.84 7.57
CA ASN A 52 9.75 0.83 6.48
C ASN A 52 9.50 -0.29 5.45
N PHE A 53 8.23 -0.62 5.17
CA PHE A 53 7.89 -1.61 4.17
C PHE A 53 8.36 -1.16 2.79
N PHE A 54 8.06 0.07 2.39
CA PHE A 54 8.76 0.75 1.30
C PHE A 54 9.86 1.65 1.89
N SER A 55 10.98 1.75 1.19
CA SER A 55 12.00 2.76 1.45
C SER A 55 11.56 4.11 0.88
N SER A 56 12.12 5.21 1.35
CA SER A 56 11.81 6.54 0.80
C SER A 56 12.10 6.63 -0.71
N ILE A 57 13.14 5.94 -1.21
CA ILE A 57 13.44 5.89 -2.65
C ILE A 57 12.32 5.19 -3.42
N GLU A 58 11.84 4.04 -2.93
CA GLU A 58 10.72 3.33 -3.57
C GLU A 58 9.44 4.17 -3.48
N SER A 59 9.11 4.72 -2.31
CA SER A 59 7.92 5.56 -2.12
C SER A 59 7.89 6.74 -3.10
N LYS A 60 8.98 7.50 -3.22
CA LYS A 60 9.10 8.61 -4.17
C LYS A 60 8.92 8.15 -5.62
N ALA A 61 9.62 7.08 -6.01
CA ALA A 61 9.53 6.56 -7.38
C ALA A 61 8.10 6.09 -7.72
N TYR A 62 7.37 5.49 -6.75
CA TYR A 62 5.98 5.07 -6.96
C TYR A 62 5.01 6.26 -7.02
N VAL A 63 5.26 7.34 -6.27
CA VAL A 63 4.50 8.59 -6.43
C VAL A 63 4.71 9.18 -7.83
N GLU A 64 5.96 9.30 -8.28
CA GLU A 64 6.30 9.81 -9.63
C GLU A 64 5.64 8.96 -10.74
N ALA A 65 5.71 7.63 -10.62
CA ALA A 65 5.06 6.72 -11.56
C ALA A 65 3.53 6.91 -11.57
N ALA A 66 2.89 6.98 -10.40
CA ALA A 66 1.44 7.17 -10.30
C ALA A 66 0.98 8.51 -10.88
N GLU A 67 1.72 9.60 -10.61
CA GLU A 67 1.48 10.91 -11.22
C GLU A 67 1.57 10.85 -12.75
N SER A 68 2.54 10.12 -13.31
CA SER A 68 2.69 9.96 -14.76
C SER A 68 1.51 9.22 -15.43
N PHE A 69 0.81 8.34 -14.71
CA PHE A 69 -0.40 7.69 -15.22
C PHE A 69 -1.66 8.56 -15.12
N GLY A 70 -1.63 9.58 -14.25
CA GLY A 70 -2.74 10.49 -14.00
C GLY A 70 -3.77 9.92 -13.02
N PHE A 71 -4.35 10.83 -12.23
CA PHE A 71 -5.43 10.51 -11.30
C PHE A 71 -6.76 11.07 -11.78
N ILE A 72 -7.85 10.37 -11.47
CA ILE A 72 -9.22 10.82 -11.72
C ILE A 72 -9.86 11.13 -10.37
N HIS A 73 -10.47 12.31 -10.27
CA HIS A 73 -11.20 12.70 -9.09
C HIS A 73 -12.37 11.74 -8.80
N GLN A 74 -12.54 11.36 -7.54
CA GLN A 74 -13.62 10.51 -7.05
C GLN A 74 -14.33 11.23 -5.90
N GLY A 75 -15.48 11.81 -6.22
CA GLY A 75 -16.38 12.45 -5.27
C GLY A 75 -17.59 11.56 -4.98
N SER A 76 -18.11 11.62 -3.76
CA SER A 76 -19.38 11.00 -3.38
C SER A 76 -20.19 11.95 -2.48
N GLN A 77 -21.51 11.84 -2.54
CA GLN A 77 -22.42 12.72 -1.78
C GLN A 77 -22.52 12.32 -0.30
N GLY A 78 -22.03 11.13 0.05
CA GLY A 78 -21.85 10.70 1.44
C GLY A 78 -23.04 10.01 2.09
N PRO A 79 -23.02 9.80 3.43
CA PRO A 79 -23.88 8.79 4.08
C PRO A 79 -25.38 9.02 3.93
N ALA A 80 -25.80 10.27 3.75
CA ALA A 80 -27.19 10.62 3.45
C ALA A 80 -27.70 10.03 2.12
N LYS A 81 -26.79 9.55 1.26
CA LYS A 81 -27.06 8.88 -0.02
C LYS A 81 -26.70 7.40 0.00
N GLY A 82 -26.48 6.82 1.17
CA GLY A 82 -26.18 5.39 1.34
C GLY A 82 -24.73 4.99 1.04
N GLU A 83 -23.85 5.95 0.81
CA GLU A 83 -22.42 5.72 0.52
C GLU A 83 -21.54 6.47 1.52
N ALA A 84 -20.31 6.00 1.75
CA ALA A 84 -19.37 6.78 2.55
C ALA A 84 -18.92 8.02 1.78
N PHE A 85 -18.86 9.18 2.47
CA PHE A 85 -18.39 10.44 1.86
C PHE A 85 -16.99 10.26 1.33
N ARG A 86 -16.75 10.52 0.06
CA ARG A 86 -15.46 10.37 -0.59
C ARG A 86 -15.11 11.66 -1.31
N ASP A 87 -13.89 12.10 -1.07
CA ASP A 87 -13.26 13.18 -1.81
C ASP A 87 -11.78 12.85 -1.88
N ASN A 88 -11.35 12.29 -3.01
CA ASN A 88 -9.96 11.95 -3.29
C ASN A 88 -9.75 11.78 -4.79
N ASP A 89 -8.51 11.89 -5.27
CA ASP A 89 -8.18 11.44 -6.61
C ASP A 89 -7.70 9.99 -6.56
N ARG A 90 -8.05 9.21 -7.59
CA ARG A 90 -7.74 7.78 -7.69
C ARG A 90 -7.23 7.41 -9.07
N MET A 91 -6.25 6.53 -9.12
CA MET A 91 -6.01 5.67 -10.29
C MET A 91 -6.13 4.20 -9.89
N SER A 92 -6.50 3.36 -10.86
CA SER A 92 -6.65 1.91 -10.69
C SER A 92 -5.95 1.21 -11.84
N VAL A 93 -5.19 0.18 -11.56
CA VAL A 93 -4.57 -0.68 -12.55
C VAL A 93 -4.77 -2.13 -12.16
N THR A 94 -5.12 -2.97 -13.14
CA THR A 94 -5.08 -4.42 -12.95
C THR A 94 -3.71 -4.91 -13.41
N ASP A 95 -2.84 -5.25 -12.46
CA ASP A 95 -1.44 -5.62 -12.71
C ASP A 95 -1.04 -6.82 -11.82
N PRO A 96 -1.24 -8.06 -12.30
CA PRO A 96 -0.89 -9.27 -11.55
C PRO A 96 0.60 -9.36 -11.23
N LEU A 97 1.46 -8.81 -12.09
CA LEU A 97 2.92 -8.87 -11.91
C LEU A 97 3.37 -7.94 -10.78
N LEU A 98 2.86 -6.71 -10.74
CA LEU A 98 3.12 -5.81 -9.63
C LEU A 98 2.57 -6.38 -8.31
N ALA A 99 1.37 -6.97 -8.34
CA ALA A 99 0.79 -7.61 -7.16
C ALA A 99 1.69 -8.73 -6.63
N GLU A 100 2.22 -9.58 -7.51
CA GLU A 100 3.15 -10.64 -7.16
C GLU A 100 4.49 -10.09 -6.65
N ILE A 101 5.04 -9.05 -7.27
CA ILE A 101 6.28 -8.40 -6.81
C ILE A 101 6.12 -7.85 -5.39
N ILE A 102 5.03 -7.14 -5.09
CA ILE A 102 4.75 -6.62 -3.74
C ILE A 102 4.58 -7.77 -2.75
N TRP A 103 3.85 -8.83 -3.13
CA TRP A 103 3.65 -10.01 -2.29
C TRP A 103 4.97 -10.70 -1.92
N GLN A 104 5.81 -10.97 -2.92
CA GLN A 104 7.10 -11.64 -2.76
C GLN A 104 8.19 -10.74 -2.16
N SER A 105 7.97 -9.42 -2.12
CA SER A 105 8.92 -8.49 -1.50
C SER A 105 9.18 -8.80 -0.03
N GLY A 106 8.30 -9.54 0.64
CA GLY A 106 8.44 -9.93 2.04
C GLY A 106 7.10 -10.06 2.74
N LEU A 107 6.04 -9.48 2.15
CA LEU A 107 4.68 -9.52 2.68
C LEU A 107 4.15 -10.95 2.85
N LYS A 108 4.48 -11.87 1.92
CA LYS A 108 4.12 -13.29 2.03
C LYS A 108 4.46 -13.86 3.42
N ARG A 109 5.69 -13.61 3.90
CA ARG A 109 6.17 -14.13 5.19
C ARG A 109 5.40 -13.58 6.39
N VAL A 110 4.83 -12.39 6.27
CA VAL A 110 4.00 -11.77 7.33
C VAL A 110 2.69 -12.54 7.54
N PHE A 111 2.24 -13.25 6.50
CA PHE A 111 0.99 -13.99 6.49
C PHE A 111 1.14 -15.50 6.66
N ASP A 112 2.35 -16.05 6.77
CA ASP A 112 2.57 -17.49 6.91
C ASP A 112 1.82 -18.08 8.14
N ASP A 113 1.69 -17.30 9.22
CA ASP A 113 0.99 -17.70 10.46
C ASP A 113 -0.46 -17.20 10.57
N ILE A 114 -1.00 -16.55 9.54
CA ILE A 114 -2.36 -15.99 9.56
C ILE A 114 -3.30 -16.90 8.79
N LYS A 115 -4.17 -17.61 9.53
CA LYS A 115 -5.23 -18.45 8.97
C LYS A 115 -6.59 -17.89 9.31
N LEU A 116 -7.49 -17.82 8.33
CA LEU A 116 -8.86 -17.34 8.51
C LEU A 116 -9.83 -18.40 8.02
N GLN A 117 -10.65 -18.93 8.92
CA GLN A 117 -11.67 -19.94 8.59
C GLN A 117 -11.10 -21.14 7.79
N GLY A 118 -9.88 -21.59 8.14
CA GLY A 118 -9.19 -22.68 7.45
C GLY A 118 -8.45 -22.28 6.17
N LYS A 119 -8.63 -21.06 5.66
CA LYS A 119 -7.93 -20.52 4.48
C LYS A 119 -6.62 -19.85 4.83
N VAL A 120 -5.70 -19.83 3.88
CA VAL A 120 -4.39 -19.18 3.98
C VAL A 120 -4.27 -18.04 2.97
N ALA A 121 -3.42 -17.06 3.25
CA ALA A 121 -3.15 -16.01 2.27
C ALA A 121 -2.33 -16.58 1.10
N VAL A 122 -2.76 -16.28 -0.12
CA VAL A 122 -2.16 -16.82 -1.36
C VAL A 122 -1.55 -15.74 -2.26
N GLY A 123 -1.85 -14.47 -2.02
CA GLY A 123 -1.35 -13.37 -2.85
C GLY A 123 -2.05 -12.05 -2.57
N LEU A 124 -1.86 -11.10 -3.49
CA LEU A 124 -2.56 -9.82 -3.51
C LEU A 124 -3.57 -9.77 -4.65
N ASN A 125 -4.63 -8.98 -4.47
CA ASN A 125 -5.59 -8.66 -5.52
C ASN A 125 -4.85 -7.89 -6.63
N PRO A 126 -4.90 -8.36 -7.90
CA PRO A 126 -4.26 -7.66 -9.02
C PRO A 126 -4.77 -6.24 -9.25
N ASN A 127 -5.95 -5.90 -8.76
CA ASN A 127 -6.48 -4.53 -8.80
C ASN A 127 -5.77 -3.65 -7.77
N ILE A 128 -4.71 -2.96 -8.20
CA ILE A 128 -3.92 -2.04 -7.41
C ILE A 128 -4.45 -0.62 -7.64
N ARG A 129 -4.66 0.10 -6.54
CA ARG A 129 -5.17 1.47 -6.55
C ARG A 129 -4.14 2.40 -5.96
N PHE A 130 -4.04 3.60 -6.52
CA PHE A 130 -3.35 4.69 -5.86
C PHE A 130 -4.37 5.76 -5.52
N TYR A 131 -4.23 6.29 -4.31
CA TYR A 131 -5.03 7.40 -3.83
C TYR A 131 -4.15 8.61 -3.62
N ARG A 132 -4.63 9.76 -4.08
CA ARG A 132 -4.07 11.07 -3.82
C ARG A 132 -5.10 11.93 -3.10
N TYR A 133 -4.69 12.53 -1.99
CA TYR A 133 -5.50 13.47 -1.23
C TYR A 133 -4.71 14.77 -1.08
N THR A 134 -5.24 15.84 -1.65
CA THR A 134 -4.78 17.22 -1.48
C THR A 134 -5.46 17.87 -0.27
N VAL A 135 -5.05 19.08 0.10
CA VAL A 135 -5.57 19.78 1.28
C VAL A 135 -7.10 19.91 1.21
N GLY A 136 -7.80 19.53 2.28
CA GLY A 136 -9.26 19.50 2.38
C GLY A 136 -9.92 18.17 2.03
N GLN A 137 -9.25 17.32 1.25
CA GLN A 137 -9.77 16.02 0.81
C GLN A 137 -9.74 14.97 1.94
N ARG A 138 -10.69 14.04 1.91
CA ARG A 138 -10.86 12.97 2.93
C ARG A 138 -11.70 11.81 2.40
N PHE A 139 -11.67 10.68 3.12
CA PHE A 139 -12.61 9.58 2.90
C PHE A 139 -13.28 9.24 4.23
N GLY A 140 -14.57 9.55 4.33
CA GLY A 140 -15.37 9.37 5.54
C GLY A 140 -15.53 7.92 5.97
N ARG A 141 -16.15 7.75 7.12
CA ARG A 141 -16.32 6.45 7.79
C ARG A 141 -16.97 5.39 6.90
N HIS A 142 -16.32 4.24 6.78
CA HIS A 142 -16.77 3.10 5.99
C HIS A 142 -16.24 1.77 6.53
N ILE A 143 -16.73 0.69 5.94
CA ILE A 143 -16.23 -0.67 6.08
C ILE A 143 -15.68 -1.11 4.73
N ASP A 144 -14.56 -1.81 4.74
CA ASP A 144 -14.02 -2.46 3.54
C ASP A 144 -14.56 -3.90 3.45
N GLU A 145 -15.28 -4.19 2.37
CA GLU A 145 -15.88 -5.50 2.13
C GLU A 145 -14.92 -6.45 1.42
N SER A 146 -15.15 -7.76 1.63
CA SER A 146 -14.47 -8.81 0.89
C SER A 146 -14.93 -8.84 -0.58
N VAL A 147 -13.99 -9.06 -1.48
CA VAL A 147 -14.24 -9.26 -2.91
C VAL A 147 -14.05 -10.75 -3.21
N ASP A 148 -15.07 -11.37 -3.80
CA ASP A 148 -14.98 -12.72 -4.37
C ASP A 148 -14.25 -12.63 -5.72
N LEU A 149 -13.17 -13.40 -5.85
CA LEU A 149 -12.37 -13.49 -7.07
C LEU A 149 -12.66 -14.77 -7.87
N GLY A 150 -13.60 -15.59 -7.42
CA GLY A 150 -13.91 -16.90 -7.97
C GLY A 150 -12.94 -17.99 -7.49
N GLY A 151 -13.27 -19.25 -7.78
CA GLY A 151 -12.41 -20.40 -7.43
C GLY A 151 -12.15 -20.55 -5.93
N GLY A 152 -13.05 -20.04 -5.07
CA GLY A 152 -12.88 -20.05 -3.61
C GLY A 152 -11.97 -18.95 -3.06
N GLN A 153 -11.43 -18.08 -3.91
CA GLN A 153 -10.53 -17.00 -3.52
C GLN A 153 -11.30 -15.74 -3.11
N THR A 154 -10.95 -15.16 -1.96
CA THR A 154 -11.62 -13.95 -1.45
C THR A 154 -10.61 -13.00 -0.82
N THR A 155 -10.79 -11.69 -0.95
CA THR A 155 -9.96 -10.72 -0.23
C THR A 155 -10.38 -10.64 1.24
N GLN A 156 -9.42 -10.61 2.16
CA GLN A 156 -9.69 -10.63 3.60
C GLN A 156 -9.00 -9.52 4.39
N TYR A 157 -7.95 -8.90 3.84
CA TYR A 157 -7.26 -7.78 4.47
C TYR A 157 -7.05 -6.67 3.44
N THR A 158 -7.26 -5.43 3.86
CA THR A 158 -6.80 -4.26 3.09
C THR A 158 -5.32 -4.09 3.37
N LEU A 159 -4.53 -3.83 2.33
CA LEU A 159 -3.15 -3.36 2.43
C LEU A 159 -3.11 -1.90 1.99
N LEU A 160 -2.73 -1.00 2.90
CA LEU A 160 -2.41 0.40 2.58
C LEU A 160 -0.92 0.63 2.77
N ILE A 161 -0.21 1.08 1.74
CA ILE A 161 1.19 1.52 1.83
C ILE A 161 1.19 3.04 1.71
N TYR A 162 1.59 3.73 2.78
CA TYR A 162 1.71 5.18 2.78
C TYR A 162 2.95 5.58 1.99
N LEU A 163 2.77 6.24 0.85
CA LEU A 163 3.88 6.69 0.00
C LEU A 163 4.38 8.08 0.40
N THR A 164 3.56 8.85 1.13
CA THR A 164 3.97 10.09 1.79
C THR A 164 3.49 10.10 3.24
N GLY A 165 4.13 10.93 4.06
CA GLY A 165 3.83 11.01 5.48
C GLY A 165 4.93 11.75 6.23
N LYS A 166 4.98 11.56 7.56
CA LYS A 166 6.17 11.94 8.33
C LYS A 166 7.35 11.10 7.83
N SER A 167 8.45 11.76 7.45
CA SER A 167 9.68 11.04 7.11
C SER A 167 10.44 10.67 8.38
N SER A 168 10.93 9.44 8.45
CA SER A 168 11.81 8.96 9.53
C SER A 168 13.24 9.48 9.42
N ASN A 169 13.60 10.03 8.26
CA ASN A 169 14.92 10.59 8.00
C ASN A 169 14.94 12.09 8.28
N LYS A 170 16.07 12.61 8.77
CA LYS A 170 16.35 14.04 9.00
C LYS A 170 16.44 14.86 7.69
N ASP A 171 15.88 14.36 6.59
CA ASP A 171 15.87 15.06 5.32
C ASP A 171 14.81 16.17 5.37
N LYS A 172 15.26 17.38 5.74
CA LYS A 172 14.43 18.59 5.85
C LYS A 172 13.85 19.05 4.50
N SER A 173 14.21 18.41 3.38
CA SER A 173 13.70 18.77 2.06
C SER A 173 12.29 18.25 1.79
N LEU A 174 11.81 17.22 2.51
CA LEU A 174 10.41 16.79 2.42
C LEU A 174 9.54 17.59 3.38
N GLN A 175 8.58 18.33 2.83
CA GLN A 175 7.57 18.99 3.65
C GLN A 175 6.71 17.93 4.35
N SER A 176 6.62 17.99 5.68
CA SER A 176 5.86 17.03 6.47
C SER A 176 4.36 17.10 6.18
N LEU A 177 3.74 15.95 5.90
CA LEU A 177 2.28 15.82 5.84
C LEU A 177 1.66 16.14 7.21
N ALA A 178 0.54 16.87 7.21
CA ALA A 178 -0.29 17.06 8.41
C ALA A 178 -1.75 16.68 8.12
N GLY A 179 -2.40 16.02 9.07
CA GLY A 179 -3.70 15.38 8.86
C GLY A 179 -3.58 14.09 8.02
N GLY A 180 -4.71 13.60 7.53
CA GLY A 180 -4.74 12.40 6.69
C GLY A 180 -4.61 11.09 7.45
N GLU A 181 -4.80 11.07 8.77
CA GLU A 181 -4.73 9.86 9.59
C GLU A 181 -5.79 8.84 9.16
N THR A 182 -5.44 7.55 9.19
CA THR A 182 -6.42 6.47 9.10
C THR A 182 -6.90 6.13 10.51
N VAL A 183 -8.18 6.36 10.80
CA VAL A 183 -8.74 6.24 12.15
C VAL A 183 -9.76 5.12 12.19
N PHE A 184 -9.66 4.28 13.22
CA PHE A 184 -10.51 3.12 13.43
C PHE A 184 -11.36 3.30 14.67
N TYR A 185 -12.61 2.89 14.57
CA TYR A 185 -13.64 3.05 15.59
C TYR A 185 -14.20 1.70 16.05
N ASP A 186 -14.56 1.62 17.32
CA ASP A 186 -15.37 0.52 17.84
C ASP A 186 -16.87 0.71 17.48
N GLN A 187 -17.69 -0.26 17.89
CA GLN A 187 -19.15 -0.23 17.69
C GLN A 187 -19.83 0.95 18.41
N GLY A 188 -19.24 1.43 19.52
CA GLY A 188 -19.68 2.61 20.26
C GLY A 188 -19.20 3.93 19.66
N ARG A 189 -18.51 3.89 18.51
CA ARG A 189 -17.88 5.04 17.84
C ARG A 189 -16.73 5.68 18.64
N GLY A 190 -16.19 4.98 19.63
CA GLY A 190 -14.94 5.34 20.30
C GLY A 190 -13.75 5.09 19.38
N ILE A 191 -12.71 5.93 19.46
CA ILE A 191 -11.48 5.75 18.68
C ILE A 191 -10.68 4.60 19.31
N VAL A 192 -10.43 3.56 18.52
CA VAL A 192 -9.62 2.40 18.91
C VAL A 192 -8.17 2.56 18.46
N ALA A 193 -7.98 3.14 17.26
CA ALA A 193 -6.65 3.35 16.70
C ALA A 193 -6.63 4.59 15.80
N GLU A 194 -5.50 5.29 15.82
CA GLU A 194 -5.21 6.39 14.92
C GLU A 194 -3.83 6.16 14.30
N VAL A 195 -3.81 5.86 13.01
CA VAL A 195 -2.59 5.56 12.26
C VAL A 195 -2.21 6.78 11.43
N ALA A 196 -1.22 7.52 11.92
CA ALA A 196 -0.65 8.64 11.18
C ALA A 196 0.12 8.13 9.94
N PRO A 197 0.01 8.80 8.78
CA PRO A 197 0.78 8.41 7.61
C PRO A 197 2.28 8.62 7.88
N VAL A 198 3.04 7.54 7.79
CA VAL A 198 4.50 7.53 7.84
C VAL A 198 4.99 7.00 6.51
N GLU A 199 5.87 7.74 5.86
CA GLU A 199 6.40 7.35 4.54
C GLU A 199 6.97 5.93 4.59
N GLY A 200 6.52 5.08 3.67
CA GLY A 200 6.97 3.71 3.53
C GLY A 200 6.32 2.72 4.49
N MET A 201 5.50 3.16 5.46
CA MET A 201 4.80 2.25 6.35
C MET A 201 3.64 1.57 5.62
N ALA A 202 3.47 0.27 5.86
CA ALA A 202 2.26 -0.45 5.48
C ALA A 202 1.31 -0.57 6.69
N LEU A 203 0.02 -0.46 6.44
CA LEU A 203 -1.08 -0.72 7.37
C LEU A 203 -1.94 -1.85 6.78
N LEU A 204 -2.26 -2.83 7.61
CA LEU A 204 -3.16 -3.90 7.28
C LEU A 204 -4.31 -3.98 8.28
N HIS A 205 -5.53 -4.11 7.77
CA HIS A 205 -6.73 -4.35 8.58
C HIS A 205 -7.70 -5.30 7.88
N ILE A 206 -8.41 -6.11 8.65
CA ILE A 206 -9.33 -7.13 8.14
C ILE A 206 -10.58 -6.52 7.46
N HIS A 207 -11.19 -7.26 6.54
CA HIS A 207 -12.42 -6.92 5.83
C HIS A 207 -13.71 -7.42 6.53
N GLY A 208 -14.84 -6.97 6.00
CA GLY A 208 -16.18 -7.49 6.26
C GLY A 208 -16.63 -7.33 7.71
N HIS A 209 -17.32 -8.33 8.25
CA HIS A 209 -17.91 -8.29 9.60
C HIS A 209 -16.92 -8.01 10.75
N LYS A 210 -15.62 -8.30 10.58
CA LYS A 210 -14.57 -8.00 11.57
C LYS A 210 -13.84 -6.69 11.29
N CYS A 211 -14.13 -6.05 10.16
CA CYS A 211 -13.59 -4.75 9.84
C CYS A 211 -14.10 -3.73 10.85
N MET A 212 -13.19 -2.93 11.39
CA MET A 212 -13.58 -1.78 12.20
C MET A 212 -14.04 -0.65 11.27
N LEU A 213 -15.06 0.08 11.68
CA LEU A 213 -15.46 1.31 10.99
C LEU A 213 -14.25 2.24 10.95
N HIS A 214 -13.90 2.76 9.78
CA HIS A 214 -12.70 3.57 9.65
C HIS A 214 -12.81 4.66 8.61
N GLU A 215 -11.98 5.69 8.74
CA GLU A 215 -11.93 6.82 7.82
C GLU A 215 -10.49 7.25 7.53
N ALA A 216 -10.28 7.92 6.40
CA ALA A 216 -9.12 8.75 6.18
C ALA A 216 -9.51 10.20 6.50
N ARG A 217 -8.95 10.76 7.58
CA ARG A 217 -9.20 12.15 7.99
C ARG A 217 -8.73 13.16 6.94
N THR A 218 -9.21 14.39 7.09
CA THR A 218 -8.86 15.52 6.24
C THR A 218 -7.35 15.75 6.20
N VAL A 219 -6.82 15.92 4.99
CA VAL A 219 -5.45 16.40 4.81
C VAL A 219 -5.40 17.90 5.06
N MET A 220 -4.52 18.34 5.97
CA MET A 220 -4.41 19.73 6.40
C MET A 220 -3.21 20.44 5.77
N LYS A 221 -2.16 19.69 5.40
CA LYS A 221 -0.96 20.24 4.77
C LYS A 221 -0.30 19.19 3.86
N ASN A 222 0.19 19.62 2.70
CA ASN A 222 0.80 18.78 1.66
C ASN A 222 -0.17 17.75 1.08
N THR A 223 0.36 16.78 0.32
CA THR A 223 -0.43 15.77 -0.39
C THR A 223 -0.14 14.38 0.17
N LYS A 224 -1.21 13.66 0.52
CA LYS A 224 -1.15 12.26 0.98
C LYS A 224 -1.26 11.33 -0.23
N TYR A 225 -0.30 10.43 -0.38
CA TYR A 225 -0.33 9.35 -1.37
C TYR A 225 -0.37 7.99 -0.67
N VAL A 226 -1.23 7.11 -1.17
CA VAL A 226 -1.38 5.74 -0.66
C VAL A 226 -1.52 4.76 -1.81
N LEU A 227 -0.75 3.68 -1.80
CA LEU A 227 -0.99 2.50 -2.63
C LEU A 227 -1.89 1.55 -1.85
N ARG A 228 -2.97 1.07 -2.47
CA ARG A 228 -3.83 0.02 -1.93
C ARG A 228 -3.83 -1.22 -2.81
N SER A 229 -3.77 -2.37 -2.15
CA SER A 229 -4.24 -3.66 -2.68
C SER A 229 -4.95 -4.38 -1.53
N ASP A 230 -5.42 -5.60 -1.77
CA ASP A 230 -6.11 -6.41 -0.77
C ASP A 230 -5.51 -7.82 -0.77
N VAL A 231 -5.33 -8.44 0.40
CA VAL A 231 -4.73 -9.78 0.53
C VAL A 231 -5.78 -10.84 0.27
N VAL A 232 -5.46 -11.75 -0.64
CA VAL A 232 -6.33 -12.84 -1.11
C VAL A 232 -6.09 -14.08 -0.28
N PHE A 233 -7.16 -14.74 0.14
CA PHE A 233 -7.16 -16.01 0.85
C PHE A 233 -7.90 -17.08 0.06
N ALA A 234 -7.37 -18.32 0.10
CA ALA A 234 -7.93 -19.51 -0.54
C ALA A 234 -7.94 -20.70 0.42
#